data_AF-A0A1G2Z9P1-F1
#
_entry.id   AF-A0A1G2Z9P1-F1
#
_cell.length_a   1.000
_cell.length_b   1.000
_cell.length_c   1.000
_cell.angle_alpha   90.00
_cell.angle_beta   90.00
_cell.angle_gamma   90.00
#
_symmetry.space_group_name_H-M   'P 1'
#
loop_
_entity.id
_entity.type
_entity.pdbx_description
1 polymer ?
#
loop_
_entity_poly.entity_id
_entity_poly.type
_entity_poly.pdbx_seq_one_letter_code
_entity_poly.pdbx_strand_id
1 'polypeptide(L)'
;MLEIDSNHYQLSGLRESSTNNSERGSDFMIEATNPSGSPQPLTITFADHAPKHHPYYYYRTPQGTWYRKHFDIDPRSFSLQLEPGVTRIASVPYFTYQEYLDYVQSLTDSRITKELAFTDEDGAFKVYRLKVTNPNGVKDKLKICFAKATHTNETSGYFMAHGIIDWLLSGDPAANLDNTEWTIYLCPDPKAVYNHYQYREIEYELYDGGRNGLETFYRDIGDGHHHIISIQHMWNNEHADLDLENYSYGDPFEKRWERIDYPDDEPSSPVYRAYQAYMPYWFEYGTNRYHVCNYCYKWPPYALYLGECHPRSRGEPEGEWEIKELENGWLLETLGGGWLFYNEIFYYGKDADGDLIANLREQGKQWARATGQVYLRFQQEHGYWTSSHKCGAVDLTGATLLPIPQHLLLEKLTPTSGSGIARQNGNKEAMNIFHKKYDHGWGMKAGDQLVFRIPEGVNSFKANVAVDDAEPAEGGTARFGVKLDGRDVWRSRWLKKYESQMAHVAIRGAGEFSLVVEGSPGTLGDWGGARLTIHDPDKEDNE
;
A
#
# COMPACT_ATOMS: atom_id res chain seq x y z
N MET A 1 9.63 -34.34 13.26
CA MET A 1 9.34 -35.57 12.50
C MET A 1 7.87 -35.58 12.08
N LEU A 2 7.52 -35.97 10.84
CA LEU A 2 6.13 -36.03 10.35
C LEU A 2 5.69 -37.49 10.35
N GLU A 3 4.57 -37.82 11.00
CA GLU A 3 3.98 -39.16 10.94
C GLU A 3 2.80 -39.13 9.97
N ILE A 4 2.82 -40.01 8.97
CA ILE A 4 1.85 -40.06 7.88
C ILE A 4 1.21 -41.43 7.89
N ASP A 5 -0.10 -41.46 8.15
CA ASP A 5 -0.88 -42.70 8.12
C ASP A 5 -1.54 -42.84 6.74
N SER A 6 -0.80 -43.32 5.73
CA SER A 6 -1.38 -43.77 4.45
C SER A 6 -0.40 -44.46 3.52
N ASN A 7 -0.90 -45.49 2.81
CA ASN A 7 -0.14 -46.34 1.87
C ASN A 7 -0.02 -45.78 0.44
N HIS A 8 -0.38 -44.51 0.18
CA HIS A 8 -0.67 -44.05 -1.19
C HIS A 8 -0.05 -42.71 -1.62
N TYR A 9 0.76 -42.05 -0.79
CA TYR A 9 1.33 -40.73 -1.15
C TYR A 9 2.85 -40.74 -1.17
N GLN A 10 3.40 -40.01 -2.15
CA GLN A 10 4.80 -39.61 -2.17
C GLN A 10 4.88 -38.17 -1.65
N LEU A 11 5.69 -37.94 -0.61
CA LEU A 11 6.00 -36.60 -0.13
C LEU A 11 7.42 -36.20 -0.50
N SER A 12 7.57 -34.98 -0.99
CA SER A 12 8.82 -34.22 -1.09
C SER A 12 8.67 -32.97 -0.21
N GLY A 13 9.65 -32.67 0.66
CA GLY A 13 9.77 -31.29 1.18
C GLY A 13 10.03 -31.03 2.66
N LEU A 14 10.11 -32.01 3.58
CA LEU A 14 10.56 -31.70 4.95
C LEU A 14 12.08 -31.78 5.07
N ARG A 15 12.77 -30.68 4.77
CA ARG A 15 14.11 -30.43 5.31
C ARG A 15 13.97 -29.42 6.44
N GLU A 16 14.31 -29.82 7.66
CA GLU A 16 14.57 -28.86 8.73
C GLU A 16 15.66 -27.91 8.21
N SER A 17 15.38 -26.59 8.19
CA SER A 17 16.39 -25.57 7.87
C SER A 17 17.38 -25.49 9.03
N SER A 18 18.25 -26.48 9.13
CA SER A 18 19.16 -26.69 10.25
C SER A 18 20.47 -25.92 10.06
N THR A 19 20.43 -24.60 10.20
CA THR A 19 21.68 -23.84 10.39
C THR A 19 21.73 -23.10 11.73
N ASN A 20 20.60 -22.88 12.42
CA ASN A 20 20.59 -22.39 13.80
C ASN A 20 19.68 -23.24 14.71
N ASN A 21 20.31 -24.04 15.58
CA ASN A 21 19.69 -25.01 16.49
C ASN A 21 18.69 -24.45 17.54
N SER A 22 18.36 -23.16 17.51
CA SER A 22 17.53 -22.51 18.56
C SER A 22 16.11 -22.16 18.13
N GLU A 23 15.80 -22.09 16.83
CA GLU A 23 14.47 -21.73 16.34
C GLU A 23 13.91 -22.85 15.49
N ARG A 24 13.07 -23.68 16.12
CA ARG A 24 12.27 -24.70 15.41
C ARG A 24 11.29 -23.94 14.52
N GLY A 25 11.58 -23.87 13.22
CA GLY A 25 10.76 -23.17 12.23
C GLY A 25 9.31 -23.63 12.24
N SER A 26 8.39 -22.67 12.16
CA SER A 26 6.94 -22.88 12.04
C SER A 26 6.50 -23.16 10.60
N ASP A 27 7.40 -22.97 9.63
CA ASP A 27 7.07 -23.00 8.22
C ASP A 27 7.30 -24.36 7.57
N PHE A 28 6.39 -24.74 6.67
CA PHE A 28 6.48 -25.99 5.92
C PHE A 28 5.87 -25.85 4.53
N MET A 29 6.32 -26.70 3.62
CA MET A 29 5.71 -26.97 2.31
C MET A 29 5.77 -28.49 2.06
N ILE A 30 4.65 -29.06 1.67
CA ILE A 30 4.48 -30.48 1.35
C ILE A 30 3.82 -30.57 -0.03
N GLU A 31 4.42 -31.33 -0.94
CA GLU A 31 3.75 -31.79 -2.15
C GLU A 31 3.20 -33.20 -1.93
N ALA A 32 1.88 -33.35 -2.02
CA ALA A 32 1.18 -34.61 -1.92
C ALA A 32 0.59 -35.00 -3.28
N THR A 33 1.03 -36.12 -3.84
CA THR A 33 0.52 -36.61 -5.13
C THR A 33 -0.53 -37.69 -4.93
N ASN A 34 -1.75 -37.46 -5.40
CA ASN A 34 -2.79 -38.49 -5.50
C ASN A 34 -2.78 -39.07 -6.93
N PRO A 35 -2.24 -40.29 -7.13
CA PRO A 35 -2.19 -40.92 -8.44
C PRO A 35 -3.52 -41.57 -8.86
N SER A 36 -4.51 -41.63 -7.96
CA SER A 36 -5.79 -42.26 -8.27
C SER A 36 -6.68 -41.34 -9.11
N GLY A 37 -7.62 -41.92 -9.85
CA GLY A 37 -8.59 -41.17 -10.65
C GLY A 37 -9.75 -40.54 -9.85
N SER A 38 -9.72 -40.60 -8.52
CA SER A 38 -10.75 -40.05 -7.63
C SER A 38 -10.14 -39.34 -6.42
N PRO A 39 -10.88 -38.46 -5.73
CA PRO A 39 -10.40 -37.87 -4.48
C PRO A 39 -10.03 -38.93 -3.44
N GLN A 40 -8.96 -38.70 -2.67
CA GLN A 40 -8.48 -39.59 -1.61
C GLN A 40 -8.27 -38.82 -0.29
N PRO A 41 -8.58 -39.42 0.86
CA PRO A 41 -8.31 -38.79 2.15
C PRO A 41 -6.81 -38.81 2.50
N LEU A 42 -6.29 -37.68 2.95
CA LEU A 42 -4.96 -37.53 3.54
C LEU A 42 -5.11 -37.01 4.96
N THR A 43 -4.40 -37.61 5.91
CA THR A 43 -4.21 -37.06 7.26
C THR A 43 -2.72 -36.84 7.49
N ILE A 44 -2.36 -35.63 7.94
CA ILE A 44 -1.00 -35.26 8.30
C ILE A 44 -0.96 -34.99 9.80
N THR A 45 0.04 -35.57 10.49
CA THR A 45 0.28 -35.31 11.92
C THR A 45 1.73 -34.90 12.16
N PHE A 46 1.94 -33.75 12.80
CA PHE A 46 3.24 -33.27 13.26
C PHE A 46 3.62 -33.95 14.58
N ALA A 47 4.70 -34.72 14.60
CA ALA A 47 5.04 -35.55 15.76
C ALA A 47 5.47 -34.72 16.98
N ASP A 48 6.23 -33.65 16.77
CA ASP A 48 6.95 -32.99 17.86
C ASP A 48 6.26 -31.72 18.37
N HIS A 49 5.76 -30.87 17.47
CA HIS A 49 5.06 -29.63 17.82
C HIS A 49 4.03 -29.24 16.75
N ALA A 50 2.91 -28.65 17.21
CA ALA A 50 2.05 -27.89 16.32
C ALA A 50 2.81 -26.66 15.80
N PRO A 51 2.51 -26.17 14.58
CA PRO A 51 2.94 -24.85 14.14
C PRO A 51 2.49 -23.83 15.19
N LYS A 52 3.45 -23.27 15.96
CA LYS A 52 3.14 -22.48 17.18
C LYS A 52 2.33 -21.21 16.92
N HIS A 53 2.21 -20.79 15.67
CA HIS A 53 1.72 -19.47 15.28
C HIS A 53 0.70 -19.49 14.13
N HIS A 54 0.15 -20.65 13.76
CA HIS A 54 -0.85 -20.71 12.68
C HIS A 54 -1.99 -21.66 13.07
N PRO A 55 -3.21 -21.17 13.32
CA PRO A 55 -4.40 -22.01 13.51
C PRO A 55 -4.94 -22.55 12.18
N TYR A 56 -4.23 -22.34 11.08
CA TYR A 56 -4.60 -22.73 9.73
C TYR A 56 -3.36 -23.15 8.93
N TYR A 57 -3.62 -23.81 7.82
CA TYR A 57 -2.68 -24.10 6.75
C TYR A 57 -3.31 -23.72 5.41
N TYR A 58 -2.49 -23.64 4.38
CA TYR A 58 -2.94 -23.42 3.02
C TYR A 58 -2.72 -24.68 2.20
N TYR A 59 -3.58 -24.90 1.23
CA TYR A 59 -3.37 -25.94 0.24
C TYR A 59 -3.73 -25.45 -1.15
N ARG A 60 -2.97 -25.90 -2.15
CA ARG A 60 -3.21 -25.62 -3.57
C ARG A 60 -3.61 -26.90 -4.27
N THR A 61 -4.82 -26.92 -4.83
CA THR A 61 -5.27 -28.08 -5.60
C THR A 61 -4.54 -28.17 -6.94
N PRO A 62 -4.62 -29.30 -7.66
CA PRO A 62 -4.02 -29.45 -9.00
C PRO A 62 -4.49 -28.40 -10.03
N GLN A 63 -5.66 -27.78 -9.81
CA GLN A 63 -6.19 -26.69 -10.65
C GLN A 63 -5.54 -25.33 -10.35
N GLY A 64 -4.66 -25.27 -9.34
CA GLY A 64 -3.78 -24.13 -9.12
C GLY A 64 -4.32 -23.03 -8.21
N THR A 65 -5.45 -23.22 -7.52
CA THR A 65 -5.99 -22.24 -6.55
C THR A 65 -5.55 -22.58 -5.13
N TRP A 66 -5.08 -21.58 -4.38
CA TRP A 66 -4.77 -21.71 -2.95
C TRP A 66 -6.05 -21.53 -2.10
N TYR A 67 -6.21 -22.40 -1.12
CA TYR A 67 -7.30 -22.39 -0.15
C TYR A 67 -6.72 -22.37 1.26
N ARG A 68 -7.40 -21.69 2.18
CA ARG A 68 -7.07 -21.69 3.60
C ARG A 68 -7.97 -22.65 4.35
N LYS A 69 -7.41 -23.42 5.28
CA LYS A 69 -8.18 -24.31 6.14
C LYS A 69 -7.61 -24.34 7.55
N HIS A 70 -8.48 -24.36 8.55
CA HIS A 70 -8.08 -24.50 9.94
C HIS A 70 -7.54 -25.91 10.21
N PHE A 71 -6.59 -26.02 11.14
CA PHE A 71 -6.25 -27.31 11.73
C PHE A 71 -7.49 -27.92 12.41
N ASP A 72 -7.50 -29.24 12.57
CA ASP A 72 -8.56 -29.93 13.30
C ASP A 72 -8.45 -29.64 14.81
N ILE A 73 -9.24 -30.32 15.64
CA ILE A 73 -9.24 -30.11 17.10
C ILE A 73 -7.82 -30.27 17.70
N ASP A 74 -6.99 -31.14 17.13
CA ASP A 74 -5.56 -31.21 17.46
C ASP A 74 -4.78 -30.29 16.49
N PRO A 75 -4.13 -29.20 16.97
CA PRO A 75 -3.36 -28.30 16.13
C PRO A 75 -2.12 -28.97 15.51
N ARG A 76 -1.82 -30.21 15.87
CA ARG A 76 -0.77 -31.03 15.25
C ARG A 76 -1.28 -31.88 14.09
N SER A 77 -2.59 -31.97 13.87
CA SER A 77 -3.15 -32.84 12.86
C SER A 77 -4.16 -32.12 11.98
N PHE A 78 -4.21 -32.51 10.72
CA PHE A 78 -5.26 -32.08 9.81
C PHE A 78 -5.56 -33.15 8.77
N SER A 79 -6.82 -33.20 8.35
CA SER A 79 -7.26 -34.03 7.22
C SER A 79 -7.66 -33.21 5.99
N LEU A 80 -7.33 -33.69 4.80
CA LEU A 80 -7.68 -33.09 3.51
C LEU A 80 -8.17 -34.16 2.52
N GLN A 81 -9.10 -33.83 1.64
CA GLN A 81 -9.41 -34.66 0.45
C GLN A 81 -8.52 -34.20 -0.69
N LEU A 82 -7.58 -35.05 -1.11
CA LEU A 82 -6.69 -34.75 -2.24
C LEU A 82 -7.37 -35.11 -3.55
N GLU A 83 -7.49 -34.14 -4.44
CA GLU A 83 -7.94 -34.39 -5.81
C GLU A 83 -6.86 -35.12 -6.63
N PRO A 84 -7.22 -35.82 -7.72
CA PRO A 84 -6.24 -36.44 -8.63
C PRO A 84 -5.18 -35.43 -9.12
N GLY A 85 -3.90 -35.75 -8.91
CA GLY A 85 -2.77 -34.87 -9.26
C GLY A 85 -1.95 -34.44 -8.04
N VAL A 86 -1.23 -33.33 -8.17
CA VAL A 86 -0.35 -32.78 -7.13
C VAL A 86 -1.10 -31.70 -6.35
N THR A 87 -1.25 -31.91 -5.04
CA THR A 87 -1.73 -30.90 -4.10
C THR A 87 -0.55 -30.39 -3.28
N ARG A 88 -0.36 -29.07 -3.22
CA ARG A 88 0.62 -28.45 -2.31
C ARG A 88 -0.05 -28.08 -1.00
N ILE A 89 0.65 -28.21 0.11
CA ILE A 89 0.15 -27.91 1.44
C ILE A 89 1.25 -27.17 2.19
N ALA A 90 0.97 -26.02 2.77
CA ALA A 90 2.01 -25.17 3.33
C ALA A 90 1.49 -24.31 4.50
N SER A 91 2.41 -23.75 5.30
CA SER A 91 2.07 -22.79 6.36
C SER A 91 1.65 -21.43 5.81
N VAL A 92 2.07 -21.09 4.58
CA VAL A 92 1.70 -19.88 3.81
C VAL A 92 1.54 -20.24 2.33
N PRO A 93 0.78 -19.48 1.51
CA PRO A 93 0.75 -19.70 0.07
C PRO A 93 2.17 -19.70 -0.51
N TYR A 94 2.61 -20.85 -1.00
CA TYR A 94 4.01 -21.06 -1.33
C TYR A 94 4.30 -20.75 -2.81
N PHE A 95 5.52 -20.29 -3.08
CA PHE A 95 6.01 -20.03 -4.43
C PHE A 95 7.30 -20.82 -4.66
N THR A 96 7.37 -21.57 -5.75
CA THR A 96 8.52 -22.44 -6.06
C THR A 96 9.48 -21.77 -7.04
N TYR A 97 10.74 -22.21 -7.04
CA TYR A 97 11.74 -21.71 -7.99
C TYR A 97 11.37 -22.02 -9.45
N GLN A 98 10.72 -23.16 -9.71
CA GLN A 98 10.24 -23.46 -11.06
C GLN A 98 9.13 -22.49 -11.50
N GLU A 99 8.20 -22.14 -10.62
CA GLU A 99 7.15 -21.15 -10.93
C GLU A 99 7.71 -19.76 -11.19
N TYR A 100 8.74 -19.37 -10.45
CA TYR A 100 9.51 -18.18 -10.74
C TYR A 100 10.06 -18.19 -12.17
N LEU A 101 10.74 -19.27 -12.56
CA LEU A 101 11.31 -19.40 -13.89
C LEU A 101 10.22 -19.41 -14.97
N ASP A 102 9.14 -20.15 -14.76
CA ASP A 102 8.02 -20.24 -15.68
C ASP A 102 7.36 -18.87 -15.87
N TYR A 103 7.15 -18.13 -14.77
CA TYR A 103 6.61 -16.77 -14.82
C TYR A 103 7.53 -15.85 -15.62
N VAL A 104 8.82 -15.76 -15.29
CA VAL A 104 9.79 -14.94 -16.04
C VAL A 104 9.81 -15.32 -17.53
N GLN A 105 9.74 -16.61 -17.85
CA GLN A 105 9.72 -17.06 -19.24
C GLN A 105 8.42 -16.68 -19.96
N SER A 106 7.28 -16.73 -19.27
CA SER A 106 5.96 -16.37 -19.82
C SER A 106 5.82 -14.89 -20.22
N LEU A 107 6.61 -14.00 -19.60
CA LEU A 107 6.61 -12.57 -19.91
C LEU A 107 7.15 -12.32 -21.31
N THR A 108 6.26 -11.99 -22.24
CA THR A 108 6.56 -11.77 -23.68
C THR A 108 6.25 -10.35 -24.16
N ASP A 109 5.73 -9.49 -23.28
CA ASP A 109 5.42 -8.10 -23.59
C ASP A 109 6.69 -7.33 -23.99
N SER A 110 6.62 -6.55 -25.06
CA SER A 110 7.76 -5.79 -25.59
C SER A 110 8.23 -4.67 -24.67
N ARG A 111 7.42 -4.28 -23.66
CA ARG A 111 7.79 -3.35 -22.60
C ARG A 111 8.67 -3.99 -21.52
N ILE A 112 8.82 -5.32 -21.54
CA ILE A 112 9.65 -6.06 -20.58
C ILE A 112 10.98 -6.44 -21.20
N THR A 113 12.07 -6.04 -20.53
CA THR A 113 13.40 -6.60 -20.77
C THR A 113 13.77 -7.54 -19.62
N LYS A 114 14.25 -8.74 -19.97
CA LYS A 114 14.66 -9.78 -19.03
C LYS A 114 16.17 -9.92 -19.07
N GLU A 115 16.83 -9.60 -17.97
CA GLU A 115 18.28 -9.68 -17.86
C GLU A 115 18.65 -10.69 -16.77
N LEU A 116 19.61 -11.56 -17.04
CA LEU A 116 20.21 -12.37 -15.99
C LEU A 116 21.10 -11.44 -15.16
N ALA A 117 20.69 -11.16 -13.92
CA ALA A 117 21.42 -10.27 -13.02
C ALA A 117 22.66 -10.96 -12.45
N PHE A 118 22.47 -12.17 -11.91
CA PHE A 118 23.54 -12.98 -11.33
C PHE A 118 23.10 -14.44 -11.17
N THR A 119 24.05 -15.33 -10.90
CA THR A 119 23.78 -16.74 -10.57
C THR A 119 24.52 -17.19 -9.31
N ASP A 120 24.08 -18.30 -8.73
CA ASP A 120 24.88 -19.00 -7.72
C ASP A 120 26.20 -19.52 -8.31
N GLU A 121 27.10 -20.02 -7.46
CA GLU A 121 28.44 -20.51 -7.84
C GLU A 121 28.44 -21.47 -9.05
N ASP A 122 27.45 -22.37 -9.13
CA ASP A 122 27.37 -23.41 -10.16
C ASP A 122 26.48 -23.00 -11.35
N GLY A 123 25.87 -21.80 -11.33
CA GLY A 123 24.97 -21.32 -12.38
C GLY A 123 23.60 -22.02 -12.40
N ALA A 124 23.30 -22.84 -11.40
CA ALA A 124 22.06 -23.60 -11.28
C ALA A 124 20.86 -22.70 -10.94
N PHE A 125 21.08 -21.69 -10.10
CA PHE A 125 20.07 -20.75 -9.64
C PHE A 125 20.30 -19.37 -10.25
N LYS A 126 19.26 -18.84 -10.88
CA LYS A 126 19.32 -17.61 -11.69
C LYS A 126 18.48 -16.52 -11.05
N VAL A 127 19.08 -15.35 -10.86
CA VAL A 127 18.33 -14.15 -10.50
C VAL A 127 18.15 -13.30 -11.74
N TYR A 128 16.90 -13.04 -12.09
CA TYR A 128 16.50 -12.22 -13.21
C TYR A 128 16.15 -10.83 -12.70
N ARG A 129 16.68 -9.83 -13.39
CA ARG A 129 16.24 -8.44 -13.33
C ARG A 129 15.22 -8.21 -14.44
N LEU A 130 14.02 -7.80 -14.06
CA LEU A 130 12.96 -7.45 -14.99
C LEU A 130 12.87 -5.93 -15.10
N LYS A 131 13.10 -5.38 -16.29
CA LYS A 131 12.87 -3.96 -16.56
C LYS A 131 11.55 -3.79 -17.27
N VAL A 132 10.63 -2.98 -16.72
CA VAL A 132 9.32 -2.69 -17.29
C VAL A 132 9.23 -1.21 -17.64
N THR A 133 9.13 -0.89 -18.94
CA THR A 133 9.06 0.49 -19.40
C THR A 133 8.50 0.59 -20.84
N ASN A 134 7.92 1.74 -21.22
CA ASN A 134 7.56 1.97 -22.63
C ASN A 134 8.82 2.35 -23.43
N PRO A 135 9.30 1.55 -24.41
CA PRO A 135 10.50 1.90 -25.18
C PRO A 135 10.40 3.23 -25.94
N ASN A 136 9.18 3.72 -26.18
CA ASN A 136 8.92 5.00 -26.86
C ASN A 136 8.60 6.15 -25.90
N GLY A 137 8.79 5.95 -24.59
CA GLY A 137 8.58 6.98 -23.57
C GLY A 137 9.63 8.11 -23.63
N VAL A 138 9.59 9.01 -22.65
CA VAL A 138 10.58 10.08 -22.54
C VAL A 138 11.98 9.49 -22.29
N LYS A 139 13.01 10.22 -22.70
CA LYS A 139 14.40 9.77 -22.56
C LYS A 139 14.83 9.66 -21.09
N ASP A 140 14.49 10.66 -20.28
CA ASP A 140 14.92 10.78 -18.89
C ASP A 140 13.77 10.36 -17.96
N LYS A 141 13.69 9.06 -17.68
CA LYS A 141 12.61 8.47 -16.89
C LYS A 141 12.91 8.43 -15.40
N LEU A 142 11.84 8.46 -14.60
CA LEU A 142 11.90 8.11 -13.19
C LEU A 142 12.13 6.59 -13.06
N LYS A 143 13.36 6.23 -12.71
CA LYS A 143 13.77 4.85 -12.40
C LYS A 143 13.36 4.43 -10.98
N ILE A 144 12.60 3.35 -10.87
CA ILE A 144 12.08 2.78 -9.63
C ILE A 144 12.58 1.34 -9.54
N CYS A 145 13.20 0.97 -8.42
CA CYS A 145 13.53 -0.41 -8.10
C CYS A 145 12.51 -0.96 -7.10
N PHE A 146 11.93 -2.11 -7.40
CA PHE A 146 11.13 -2.90 -6.48
C PHE A 146 11.76 -4.27 -6.32
N ALA A 147 11.97 -4.72 -5.10
CA ALA A 147 12.41 -6.06 -4.83
C ALA A 147 11.65 -6.67 -3.67
N LYS A 148 11.42 -7.98 -3.77
CA LYS A 148 11.00 -8.78 -2.63
C LYS A 148 12.21 -8.99 -1.70
N ALA A 149 12.02 -9.01 -0.38
CA ALA A 149 13.09 -9.25 0.58
C ALA A 149 13.72 -10.64 0.43
N THR A 150 14.89 -10.82 1.01
CA THR A 150 15.67 -12.06 0.87
C THR A 150 15.14 -13.24 1.67
N HIS A 151 14.20 -13.04 2.60
CA HIS A 151 13.59 -14.11 3.37
C HIS A 151 12.63 -14.93 2.52
N THR A 152 12.91 -16.22 2.31
CA THR A 152 12.23 -17.03 1.29
C THR A 152 10.84 -17.51 1.68
N ASN A 153 10.51 -17.54 2.97
CA ASN A 153 9.17 -17.81 3.48
C ASN A 153 8.22 -16.60 3.38
N GLU A 154 8.73 -15.39 3.13
CA GLU A 154 7.93 -14.17 2.86
C GLU A 154 7.37 -14.20 1.43
N THR A 155 6.60 -15.25 1.13
CA THR A 155 6.21 -15.62 -0.22
C THR A 155 5.17 -14.68 -0.83
N SER A 156 4.45 -13.91 0.00
CA SER A 156 3.53 -12.86 -0.44
C SER A 156 4.23 -11.86 -1.37
N GLY A 157 5.53 -11.63 -1.19
CA GLY A 157 6.29 -10.69 -2.03
C GLY A 157 6.41 -11.11 -3.48
N TYR A 158 6.36 -12.42 -3.76
CA TYR A 158 6.31 -12.93 -5.13
C TYR A 158 4.99 -12.56 -5.79
N PHE A 159 3.86 -12.85 -5.12
CA PHE A 159 2.53 -12.57 -5.65
C PHE A 159 2.28 -11.07 -5.83
N MET A 160 2.78 -10.25 -4.90
CA MET A 160 2.74 -8.79 -5.04
C MET A 160 3.50 -8.33 -6.28
N ALA A 161 4.74 -8.81 -6.46
CA ALA A 161 5.55 -8.40 -7.59
C ALA A 161 4.93 -8.82 -8.93
N HIS A 162 4.25 -9.97 -8.97
CA HIS A 162 3.44 -10.37 -10.13
C HIS A 162 2.30 -9.37 -10.38
N GLY A 163 1.54 -9.02 -9.35
CA GLY A 163 0.44 -8.04 -9.45
C GLY A 163 0.92 -6.67 -9.93
N ILE A 164 2.09 -6.20 -9.44
CA ILE A 164 2.71 -4.96 -9.90
C ILE A 164 3.04 -5.05 -11.40
N ILE A 165 3.68 -6.14 -11.86
CA ILE A 165 4.01 -6.32 -13.27
C ILE A 165 2.75 -6.33 -14.13
N ASP A 166 1.73 -7.10 -13.73
CA ASP A 166 0.47 -7.18 -14.46
C ASP A 166 -0.24 -5.82 -14.54
N TRP A 167 -0.22 -5.04 -13.45
CA TRP A 167 -0.74 -3.68 -13.44
C TRP A 167 0.04 -2.75 -14.37
N LEU A 168 1.38 -2.76 -14.30
CA LEU A 168 2.24 -1.97 -15.19
C LEU A 168 1.97 -2.28 -16.66
N LEU A 169 1.70 -3.56 -16.98
CA LEU A 169 1.39 -4.01 -18.32
C LEU A 169 -0.08 -3.84 -18.73
N SER A 170 -0.99 -3.55 -17.81
CA SER A 170 -2.44 -3.51 -18.08
C SER A 170 -2.88 -2.42 -19.08
N GLY A 171 -2.04 -1.41 -19.30
CA GLY A 171 -2.36 -0.21 -20.08
C GLY A 171 -3.07 0.87 -19.26
N ASP A 172 -3.18 0.68 -17.94
CA ASP A 172 -3.64 1.71 -17.01
C ASP A 172 -2.74 2.97 -17.12
N PRO A 173 -3.31 4.16 -17.41
CA PRO A 173 -2.55 5.41 -17.45
C PRO A 173 -1.80 5.71 -16.15
N ALA A 174 -2.27 5.22 -15.00
CA ALA A 174 -1.61 5.40 -13.71
C ALA A 174 -0.24 4.68 -13.63
N ALA A 175 -0.02 3.62 -14.41
CA ALA A 175 1.27 2.96 -14.50
C ALA A 175 2.35 3.87 -15.13
N ASN A 176 1.94 4.85 -15.94
CA ASN A 176 2.77 5.93 -16.48
C ASN A 176 4.13 5.49 -17.05
N LEU A 177 4.17 4.34 -17.75
CA LEU A 177 5.41 3.77 -18.31
C LEU A 177 6.11 4.65 -19.36
N ASP A 178 5.45 5.71 -19.83
CA ASP A 178 6.05 6.76 -20.66
C ASP A 178 7.10 7.55 -19.88
N ASN A 179 6.87 7.76 -18.58
CA ASN A 179 7.72 8.57 -17.70
C ASN A 179 8.46 7.73 -16.64
N THR A 180 8.13 6.45 -16.47
CA THR A 180 8.76 5.57 -15.48
C THR A 180 9.46 4.37 -16.10
N GLU A 181 10.50 3.92 -15.43
CA GLU A 181 11.18 2.64 -15.68
C GLU A 181 11.24 1.87 -14.37
N TRP A 182 10.71 0.65 -14.37
CA TRP A 182 10.68 -0.20 -13.20
C TRP A 182 11.70 -1.32 -13.33
N THR A 183 12.54 -1.49 -12.32
CA THR A 183 13.44 -2.63 -12.16
C THR A 183 12.89 -3.52 -11.06
N ILE A 184 12.58 -4.77 -11.38
CA ILE A 184 11.91 -5.70 -10.47
C ILE A 184 12.77 -6.96 -10.26
N TYR A 185 13.02 -7.29 -8.99
CA TYR A 185 13.65 -8.55 -8.58
C TYR A 185 12.62 -9.40 -7.84
N LEU A 186 12.08 -10.39 -8.56
CA LEU A 186 11.06 -11.29 -8.00
C LEU A 186 11.66 -12.22 -6.94
N CYS A 187 12.83 -12.79 -7.23
CA CYS A 187 13.43 -13.87 -6.47
C CYS A 187 14.92 -13.61 -6.26
N PRO A 188 15.30 -12.75 -5.28
CA PRO A 188 16.71 -12.48 -5.03
C PRO A 188 17.45 -13.68 -4.42
N ASP A 189 16.75 -14.57 -3.70
CA ASP A 189 17.32 -15.80 -3.10
C ASP A 189 16.67 -17.08 -3.70
N PRO A 190 16.96 -17.41 -4.98
CA PRO A 190 16.34 -18.52 -5.67
C PRO A 190 16.68 -19.89 -5.08
N LYS A 191 17.87 -20.04 -4.48
CA LYS A 191 18.31 -21.30 -3.90
C LYS A 191 17.60 -21.60 -2.59
N ALA A 192 17.39 -20.60 -1.74
CA ALA A 192 16.58 -20.81 -0.54
C ALA A 192 15.10 -21.07 -0.86
N VAL A 193 14.56 -20.49 -1.95
CA VAL A 193 13.21 -20.83 -2.42
C VAL A 193 13.14 -22.29 -2.85
N TYR A 194 14.14 -22.75 -3.62
CA TYR A 194 14.20 -24.13 -4.09
C TYR A 194 14.33 -25.15 -2.96
N ASN A 195 15.17 -24.85 -1.96
CA ASN A 195 15.40 -25.75 -0.83
C ASN A 195 14.41 -25.57 0.32
N HIS A 196 13.46 -24.65 0.19
CA HIS A 196 12.47 -24.30 1.20
C HIS A 196 13.06 -23.83 2.54
N TYR A 197 14.14 -23.06 2.49
CA TYR A 197 14.70 -22.48 3.71
C TYR A 197 13.83 -21.32 4.21
N GLN A 198 13.87 -21.07 5.51
CA GLN A 198 13.13 -19.98 6.13
C GLN A 198 13.89 -18.65 5.95
N TYR A 199 15.21 -18.67 6.13
CA TYR A 199 16.05 -17.47 6.20
C TYR A 199 17.41 -17.65 5.51
N ARG A 200 17.84 -16.60 4.80
CA ARG A 200 19.23 -16.09 4.72
C ARG A 200 20.31 -16.93 4.01
N GLU A 201 20.00 -17.87 3.11
CA GLU A 201 21.12 -18.52 2.37
C GLU A 201 21.89 -17.53 1.50
N ILE A 202 21.20 -16.57 0.89
CA ILE A 202 21.84 -15.50 0.13
C ILE A 202 22.87 -14.69 0.96
N GLU A 203 22.80 -14.71 2.30
CA GLU A 203 23.76 -14.02 3.17
C GLU A 203 25.09 -14.79 3.34
N TYR A 204 25.06 -16.11 3.16
CA TYR A 204 26.17 -17.02 3.48
C TYR A 204 26.77 -17.70 2.25
N GLU A 205 25.98 -17.91 1.21
CA GLU A 205 26.42 -18.57 -0.01
C GLU A 205 27.05 -17.57 -0.99
N LEU A 206 28.05 -18.04 -1.74
CA LEU A 206 28.69 -17.18 -2.72
C LEU A 206 27.91 -17.17 -4.05
N TYR A 207 28.00 -16.05 -4.72
CA TYR A 207 27.43 -15.74 -6.02
C TYR A 207 28.49 -15.00 -6.84
N ASP A 208 28.45 -15.14 -8.17
CA ASP A 208 29.26 -14.40 -9.16
C ASP A 208 30.70 -14.04 -8.73
N GLY A 209 31.53 -15.05 -8.47
CA GLY A 209 32.96 -14.85 -8.22
C GLY A 209 33.35 -14.68 -6.74
N GLY A 210 32.58 -15.26 -5.83
CA GLY A 210 33.00 -15.48 -4.45
C GLY A 210 32.52 -14.43 -3.44
N ARG A 211 31.52 -13.61 -3.79
CA ARG A 211 30.85 -12.68 -2.86
C ARG A 211 29.58 -13.32 -2.35
N ASN A 212 29.11 -12.96 -1.16
CA ASN A 212 27.79 -13.44 -0.78
C ASN A 212 26.71 -12.90 -1.72
N GLY A 213 25.61 -13.65 -1.87
CA GLY A 213 24.53 -13.26 -2.76
C GLY A 213 23.89 -11.91 -2.37
N LEU A 214 23.86 -11.58 -1.08
CA LEU A 214 23.27 -10.35 -0.58
C LEU A 214 24.04 -9.12 -1.08
N GLU A 215 25.37 -9.16 -0.98
CA GLU A 215 26.25 -8.12 -1.53
C GLU A 215 26.07 -8.02 -3.05
N THR A 216 26.01 -9.16 -3.74
CA THR A 216 25.81 -9.21 -5.19
C THR A 216 24.50 -8.54 -5.61
N PHE A 217 23.42 -8.85 -4.89
CA PHE A 217 22.09 -8.28 -5.09
C PHE A 217 22.06 -6.75 -4.87
N TYR A 218 22.54 -6.28 -3.73
CA TYR A 218 22.53 -4.84 -3.42
C TYR A 218 23.45 -4.04 -4.33
N ARG A 219 24.59 -4.61 -4.74
CA ARG A 219 25.47 -3.98 -5.72
C ARG A 219 24.76 -3.81 -7.06
N ASP A 220 24.07 -4.84 -7.57
CA ASP A 220 23.33 -4.73 -8.84
C ASP A 220 22.22 -3.67 -8.78
N ILE A 221 21.53 -3.53 -7.63
CA ILE A 221 20.59 -2.42 -7.41
C ILE A 221 21.30 -1.06 -7.45
N GLY A 222 22.46 -0.94 -6.78
CA GLY A 222 23.26 0.27 -6.74
C GLY A 222 23.76 0.71 -8.12
N ASP A 223 24.24 -0.25 -8.92
CA ASP A 223 24.73 -0.02 -10.28
C ASP A 223 23.61 0.42 -11.25
N GLY A 224 22.34 0.13 -10.94
CA GLY A 224 21.19 0.56 -11.74
C GLY A 224 20.86 2.06 -11.69
N HIS A 225 21.45 2.81 -10.73
CA HIS A 225 21.19 4.24 -10.52
C HIS A 225 19.70 4.58 -10.43
N HIS A 226 18.98 3.91 -9.53
CA HIS A 226 17.55 4.12 -9.31
C HIS A 226 17.28 5.40 -8.52
N HIS A 227 16.18 6.07 -8.81
CA HIS A 227 15.74 7.25 -8.04
C HIS A 227 14.94 6.83 -6.80
N ILE A 228 14.23 5.70 -6.86
CA ILE A 228 13.44 5.15 -5.76
C ILE A 228 13.80 3.67 -5.63
N ILE A 229 14.02 3.19 -4.42
CA ILE A 229 14.26 1.77 -4.12
C ILE A 229 13.27 1.36 -3.04
N SER A 230 12.54 0.27 -3.30
CA SER A 230 11.62 -0.35 -2.35
C SER A 230 11.95 -1.83 -2.24
N ILE A 231 12.28 -2.28 -1.03
CA ILE A 231 12.57 -3.68 -0.74
C ILE A 231 11.58 -4.13 0.31
N GLN A 232 10.71 -5.06 -0.07
CA GLN A 232 9.55 -5.43 0.73
C GLN A 232 9.86 -6.65 1.59
N HIS A 233 9.97 -6.42 2.89
CA HIS A 233 9.86 -7.47 3.90
C HIS A 233 8.38 -7.69 4.19
N MET A 234 7.88 -8.90 3.96
CA MET A 234 6.47 -9.23 4.17
C MET A 234 6.31 -10.50 4.97
N TRP A 235 6.22 -10.29 6.27
CA TRP A 235 5.85 -11.34 7.20
C TRP A 235 4.38 -11.70 7.01
N ASN A 236 4.10 -12.94 6.59
CA ASN A 236 2.76 -13.52 6.65
C ASN A 236 2.41 -13.93 8.09
N ASN A 237 2.56 -13.00 9.02
CA ASN A 237 2.11 -13.19 10.40
C ASN A 237 0.63 -12.82 10.45
N GLU A 238 -0.34 -13.66 10.09
CA GLU A 238 -1.78 -13.25 10.17
C GLU A 238 -2.26 -12.97 11.63
N HIS A 239 -1.39 -13.13 12.64
CA HIS A 239 -1.62 -12.67 14.00
C HIS A 239 -1.09 -11.26 14.29
N ALA A 240 -0.20 -10.75 13.45
CA ALA A 240 0.26 -9.38 13.43
C ALA A 240 -0.26 -8.71 12.16
N ASP A 241 -0.11 -7.40 12.09
CA ASP A 241 -0.53 -6.62 10.94
C ASP A 241 0.42 -6.93 9.77
N LEU A 242 0.11 -6.61 8.50
CA LEU A 242 1.19 -6.56 7.51
C LEU A 242 2.15 -5.47 7.97
N ASP A 243 3.21 -5.89 8.65
CA ASP A 243 4.31 -5.03 9.00
C ASP A 243 5.15 -4.88 7.74
N LEU A 244 5.03 -3.71 7.12
CA LEU A 244 5.95 -3.32 6.09
C LEU A 244 7.21 -2.81 6.79
N GLU A 245 8.19 -3.69 6.86
CA GLU A 245 9.21 -3.59 7.91
C GLU A 245 10.35 -2.62 7.60
N ASN A 246 10.48 -2.07 6.37
CA ASN A 246 11.49 -1.04 6.06
C ASN A 246 11.29 -0.33 4.69
N TYR A 247 11.56 0.98 4.65
CA TYR A 247 11.93 1.71 3.44
C TYR A 247 13.31 2.34 3.61
N SER A 248 14.25 2.02 2.73
CA SER A 248 15.55 2.69 2.67
C SER A 248 15.66 3.46 1.36
N TYR A 249 15.67 4.79 1.45
CA TYR A 249 16.00 5.68 0.33
C TYR A 249 17.49 6.03 0.40
N GLY A 250 18.22 5.83 -0.69
CA GLY A 250 19.57 6.35 -0.87
C GLY A 250 19.60 7.27 -2.08
N ASP A 251 20.06 8.52 -1.91
CA ASP A 251 20.33 9.40 -3.05
C ASP A 251 21.64 8.94 -3.73
N PRO A 252 21.59 8.41 -4.96
CA PRO A 252 22.78 7.91 -5.64
C PRO A 252 23.77 9.03 -6.02
N PHE A 253 23.36 10.31 -5.99
CA PHE A 253 24.20 11.45 -6.37
C PHE A 253 25.06 12.00 -5.22
N GLU A 254 24.67 11.79 -3.97
CA GLU A 254 25.43 12.32 -2.84
C GLU A 254 26.68 11.49 -2.50
N LYS A 255 26.85 10.29 -3.08
CA LYS A 255 27.93 9.33 -2.76
C LYS A 255 28.09 9.07 -1.25
N ARG A 256 27.11 9.46 -0.45
CA ARG A 256 26.99 9.16 0.97
C ARG A 256 26.01 8.01 1.08
N TRP A 257 26.57 6.84 1.35
CA TRP A 257 25.82 5.71 1.91
C TRP A 257 25.65 5.88 3.43
N GLU A 258 25.65 7.12 3.91
CA GLU A 258 25.35 7.42 5.30
C GLU A 258 23.85 7.32 5.47
N ARG A 259 23.46 6.47 6.42
CA ARG A 259 22.11 6.33 6.95
C ARG A 259 21.48 7.72 7.17
N ILE A 260 20.49 8.07 6.37
CA ILE A 260 19.60 9.19 6.66
C ILE A 260 18.42 8.61 7.46
N ASP A 261 18.57 8.55 8.78
CA ASP A 261 17.40 8.52 9.66
C ASP A 261 16.73 9.89 9.50
N TYR A 262 15.55 9.97 8.88
CA TYR A 262 14.81 11.21 8.91
C TYR A 262 14.15 11.34 10.30
N PRO A 263 14.49 12.36 11.10
CA PRO A 263 13.75 12.69 12.30
C PRO A 263 12.40 13.29 11.86
N ASP A 264 11.29 12.73 12.32
CA ASP A 264 9.93 13.30 12.44
C ASP A 264 9.30 14.12 11.26
N ASP A 265 9.99 14.34 10.15
CA ASP A 265 9.58 15.19 9.05
C ASP A 265 9.62 14.42 7.71
N GLU A 266 8.43 14.16 7.16
CA GLU A 266 8.25 13.60 5.82
C GLU A 266 9.02 14.41 4.76
N PRO A 267 9.72 13.76 3.81
CA PRO A 267 10.35 14.44 2.70
C PRO A 267 9.42 15.45 2.00
N SER A 268 9.94 16.65 1.76
CA SER A 268 9.27 17.69 0.96
C SER A 268 9.29 17.39 -0.54
N SER A 269 9.82 16.24 -0.96
CA SER A 269 9.84 15.81 -2.36
C SER A 269 8.42 15.54 -2.87
N PRO A 270 7.95 16.28 -3.89
CA PRO A 270 6.65 16.02 -4.51
C PRO A 270 6.55 14.61 -5.11
N VAL A 271 7.69 14.04 -5.54
CA VAL A 271 7.79 12.68 -6.07
C VAL A 271 7.59 11.64 -4.96
N TYR A 272 8.17 11.89 -3.78
CA TYR A 272 8.00 11.02 -2.60
C TYR A 272 6.57 11.04 -2.07
N ARG A 273 5.95 12.22 -1.97
CA ARG A 273 4.55 12.35 -1.53
C ARG A 273 3.56 11.75 -2.53
N ALA A 274 3.84 11.88 -3.83
CA ALA A 274 3.07 11.17 -4.86
C ALA A 274 3.22 9.65 -4.68
N TYR A 275 4.44 9.15 -4.51
CA TYR A 275 4.69 7.73 -4.26
C TYR A 275 3.95 7.19 -3.03
N GLN A 276 4.04 7.87 -1.88
CA GLN A 276 3.29 7.50 -0.67
C GLN A 276 1.77 7.51 -0.89
N ALA A 277 1.24 8.46 -1.68
CA ALA A 277 -0.18 8.49 -2.01
C ALA A 277 -0.62 7.32 -2.92
N TYR A 278 0.28 6.75 -3.74
CA TYR A 278 -0.03 5.64 -4.64
C TYR A 278 0.18 4.25 -4.02
N MET A 279 1.10 4.15 -3.07
CA MET A 279 1.57 2.89 -2.49
C MET A 279 0.46 2.04 -1.80
N PRO A 280 -0.55 2.61 -1.12
CA PRO A 280 -1.68 1.84 -0.58
C PRO A 280 -2.54 1.13 -1.64
N TYR A 281 -2.55 1.61 -2.88
CA TYR A 281 -3.38 1.05 -3.96
C TYR A 281 -2.78 -0.22 -4.59
N TRP A 282 -1.53 -0.60 -4.27
CA TRP A 282 -0.88 -1.79 -4.84
C TRP A 282 -1.22 -3.09 -4.10
N PHE A 283 -1.91 -3.01 -2.96
CA PHE A 283 -2.15 -4.12 -2.04
C PHE A 283 -3.61 -4.59 -2.10
N GLU A 284 -4.07 -5.06 -3.25
CA GLU A 284 -5.43 -5.61 -3.40
C GLU A 284 -5.52 -7.13 -3.10
N TYR A 285 -4.42 -7.77 -2.70
CA TYR A 285 -4.42 -9.15 -2.22
C TYR A 285 -4.29 -9.24 -0.70
N GLY A 286 -5.42 -9.09 -0.03
CA GLY A 286 -5.78 -10.07 0.99
C GLY A 286 -5.16 -9.95 2.38
N THR A 287 -5.02 -8.74 2.91
CA THR A 287 -4.60 -8.55 4.31
C THR A 287 -5.47 -7.53 5.02
N ASN A 288 -5.60 -7.71 6.34
CA ASN A 288 -6.58 -7.04 7.16
C ASN A 288 -6.00 -5.79 7.86
N ARG A 289 -4.70 -5.58 7.93
CA ARG A 289 -4.14 -4.38 8.58
C ARG A 289 -2.81 -4.02 7.97
N TYR A 290 -2.49 -2.73 7.97
CA TYR A 290 -1.24 -2.19 7.44
C TYR A 290 -0.53 -1.40 8.53
N HIS A 291 0.70 -1.80 8.84
CA HIS A 291 1.56 -1.12 9.80
C HIS A 291 2.86 -0.75 9.10
N VAL A 292 3.21 0.55 9.14
CA VAL A 292 4.54 1.02 8.74
C VAL A 292 5.40 1.03 9.99
N CYS A 293 6.31 0.06 10.09
CA CYS A 293 7.30 0.02 11.16
C CYS A 293 8.67 0.34 10.56
N ASN A 294 9.24 1.49 10.92
CA ASN A 294 10.62 1.82 10.60
C ASN A 294 11.53 1.22 11.68
N TYR A 295 12.13 0.04 11.45
CA TYR A 295 13.10 -0.57 12.37
C TYR A 295 14.53 -0.46 11.84
N CYS A 296 15.40 0.17 12.64
CA CYS A 296 16.80 0.39 12.29
C CYS A 296 17.70 -0.78 12.73
N TYR A 297 18.20 -1.59 11.79
CA TYR A 297 19.38 -2.43 12.02
C TYR A 297 20.65 -1.74 11.51
N LYS A 298 21.76 -1.84 12.26
CA LYS A 298 23.08 -1.36 11.81
C LYS A 298 23.62 -2.30 10.72
N TRP A 299 23.76 -1.80 9.50
CA TRP A 299 24.40 -2.50 8.37
C TRP A 299 25.90 -2.14 8.29
N PRO A 300 26.83 -3.09 8.12
CA PRO A 300 28.27 -2.80 8.15
C PRO A 300 28.85 -2.51 6.75
N PRO A 301 29.87 -1.64 6.65
CA PRO A 301 30.74 -1.54 5.49
C PRO A 301 31.92 -2.52 5.65
N TYR A 302 31.92 -3.60 4.87
CA TYR A 302 33.00 -4.59 4.72
C TYR A 302 33.34 -5.48 5.95
N ALA A 303 33.55 -6.77 5.68
CA ALA A 303 33.59 -7.86 6.64
C ALA A 303 34.71 -7.81 7.71
N LEU A 304 34.34 -8.07 8.97
CA LEU A 304 35.12 -8.87 9.93
C LEU A 304 34.16 -9.46 10.99
N TYR A 305 34.13 -10.78 11.12
CA TYR A 305 33.30 -11.51 12.08
C TYR A 305 33.96 -11.52 13.47
N LEU A 306 33.26 -11.03 14.50
CA LEU A 306 33.47 -11.41 15.90
C LEU A 306 32.12 -11.42 16.63
N GLY A 307 31.60 -12.63 16.84
CA GLY A 307 31.05 -13.12 18.11
C GLY A 307 29.97 -12.32 18.88
N GLU A 308 28.85 -13.02 19.04
CA GLU A 308 27.95 -13.11 20.19
C GLU A 308 26.64 -12.28 20.21
N CYS A 309 25.57 -13.07 20.07
CA CYS A 309 24.23 -12.87 20.56
C CYS A 309 24.20 -12.52 22.06
N HIS A 310 23.33 -11.56 22.41
CA HIS A 310 22.60 -11.33 23.67
C HIS A 310 23.19 -11.74 25.04
N PRO A 311 22.84 -10.94 26.05
CA PRO A 311 21.87 -11.48 26.99
C PRO A 311 20.66 -10.58 27.19
N ARG A 312 19.48 -11.19 27.04
CA ARG A 312 18.39 -11.01 28.00
C ARG A 312 18.97 -11.32 29.39
N SER A 313 19.08 -10.33 30.27
CA SER A 313 19.33 -10.60 31.68
C SER A 313 18.09 -11.29 32.27
N ARG A 314 18.28 -12.57 32.61
CA ARG A 314 17.42 -13.31 33.54
C ARG A 314 17.79 -12.89 34.96
N GLY A 315 16.78 -12.54 35.76
CA GLY A 315 16.80 -12.63 37.21
C GLY A 315 17.50 -11.50 37.96
N GLU A 316 16.73 -10.46 38.31
CA GLU A 316 16.98 -9.66 39.51
C GLU A 316 15.68 -9.51 40.32
N PRO A 317 15.75 -9.36 41.66
CA PRO A 317 14.58 -9.41 42.53
C PRO A 317 13.69 -8.16 42.35
N GLU A 318 12.40 -8.32 42.61
CA GLU A 318 11.41 -7.24 42.66
C GLU A 318 11.88 -6.11 43.59
N GLY A 319 12.43 -5.05 42.99
CA GLY A 319 12.66 -3.76 43.63
C GLY A 319 11.49 -2.83 43.34
N GLU A 320 10.90 -2.27 44.38
CA GLU A 320 9.81 -1.29 44.32
C GLU A 320 10.18 -0.11 43.42
N TRP A 321 9.35 0.16 42.41
CA TRP A 321 9.45 1.38 41.62
C TRP A 321 8.68 2.51 42.31
N GLU A 322 9.41 3.49 42.80
CA GLU A 322 8.88 4.77 43.28
C GLU A 322 8.43 5.60 42.06
N ILE A 323 7.12 5.89 41.96
CA ILE A 323 6.58 6.81 40.95
C ILE A 323 6.98 8.23 41.36
N LYS A 324 7.92 8.83 40.63
CA LYS A 324 8.09 10.29 40.62
C LYS A 324 7.22 10.87 39.52
N GLU A 325 6.18 11.59 39.91
CA GLU A 325 5.46 12.52 39.02
C GLU A 325 6.45 13.54 38.47
N LEU A 326 6.57 13.60 37.15
CA LEU A 326 7.14 14.74 36.46
C LEU A 326 5.98 15.64 36.04
N GLU A 327 5.91 16.82 36.67
CA GLU A 327 5.14 17.97 36.23
C GLU A 327 5.59 18.36 34.81
N ASN A 328 4.84 17.94 33.80
CA ASN A 328 4.55 18.67 32.56
C ASN A 328 3.68 17.78 31.68
N GLY A 329 2.36 17.96 31.81
CA GLY A 329 1.37 17.24 31.03
C GLY A 329 1.49 17.54 29.54
N TRP A 330 1.78 16.50 28.78
CA TRP A 330 1.41 16.41 27.37
C TRP A 330 0.60 15.13 27.23
N LEU A 331 -0.70 15.31 27.02
CA LEU A 331 -1.63 14.26 26.65
C LEU A 331 -1.23 13.81 25.24
N LEU A 332 -0.74 12.58 25.08
CA LEU A 332 -0.69 11.94 23.77
C LEU A 332 -2.14 11.66 23.36
N GLU A 333 -2.69 12.51 22.49
CA GLU A 333 -3.87 12.14 21.72
C GLU A 333 -3.48 10.98 20.80
N THR A 334 -4.11 9.83 21.03
CA THR A 334 -4.02 8.65 20.17
C THR A 334 -4.51 9.02 18.77
N LEU A 335 -3.59 9.13 17.81
CA LEU A 335 -3.91 9.19 16.38
C LEU A 335 -4.54 7.84 16.00
N GLY A 336 -5.79 7.87 15.55
CA GLY A 336 -6.61 6.69 15.29
C GLY A 336 -6.03 5.76 14.22
N GLY A 337 -5.93 4.47 14.55
CA GLY A 337 -5.63 3.39 13.62
C GLY A 337 -6.92 2.72 13.13
N GLY A 338 -7.11 2.65 11.82
CA GLY A 338 -8.20 1.91 11.19
C GLY A 338 -7.84 0.43 10.98
N TRP A 339 -8.84 -0.44 11.04
CA TRP A 339 -8.71 -1.90 10.89
C TRP A 339 -9.36 -2.28 9.55
N LEU A 340 -8.67 -2.98 8.66
CA LEU A 340 -9.29 -3.67 7.53
C LEU A 340 -9.67 -5.10 7.95
N PHE A 341 -10.67 -5.69 7.32
CA PHE A 341 -10.84 -7.14 7.27
C PHE A 341 -11.38 -7.46 5.86
N TYR A 342 -11.02 -8.60 5.29
CA TYR A 342 -11.56 -9.08 4.01
C TYR A 342 -13.07 -8.79 3.86
N ASN A 343 -13.42 -8.07 2.80
CA ASN A 343 -14.75 -7.81 2.24
C ASN A 343 -15.84 -7.16 3.13
N GLU A 344 -15.54 -6.61 4.31
CA GLU A 344 -16.49 -5.79 5.08
C GLU A 344 -15.77 -4.60 5.75
N ILE A 345 -16.34 -3.39 5.64
CA ILE A 345 -15.82 -2.16 6.25
C ILE A 345 -16.65 -1.85 7.50
N PHE A 346 -16.00 -1.73 8.66
CA PHE A 346 -16.56 -1.11 9.86
C PHE A 346 -15.69 0.07 10.30
N TYR A 347 -16.32 1.20 10.62
CA TYR A 347 -15.66 2.37 11.19
C TYR A 347 -16.10 2.61 12.63
N TYR A 348 -15.14 2.86 13.53
CA TYR A 348 -15.36 3.51 14.81
C TYR A 348 -14.43 4.72 14.89
N GLY A 349 -15.01 5.90 14.71
CA GLY A 349 -14.34 7.18 14.84
C GLY A 349 -15.38 8.27 14.66
N LYS A 350 -15.39 9.26 15.55
CA LYS A 350 -16.47 10.25 15.58
C LYS A 350 -16.23 11.42 14.63
N ASP A 351 -15.03 11.61 14.07
CA ASP A 351 -14.66 12.90 13.45
C ASP A 351 -13.61 12.82 12.30
N ALA A 352 -13.69 11.87 11.36
CA ALA A 352 -12.88 11.94 10.13
C ALA A 352 -13.71 11.72 8.86
N ASP A 353 -14.02 12.83 8.17
CA ASP A 353 -14.76 12.89 6.89
C ASP A 353 -13.91 12.43 5.68
N GLY A 354 -13.34 11.23 5.71
CA GLY A 354 -12.56 10.66 4.60
C GLY A 354 -13.17 9.37 4.05
N ASP A 355 -13.79 9.43 2.87
CA ASP A 355 -14.36 8.26 2.20
C ASP A 355 -13.29 7.42 1.45
N LEU A 356 -13.37 6.09 1.62
CA LEU A 356 -12.60 5.07 0.92
C LEU A 356 -13.29 4.71 -0.41
N ILE A 357 -12.54 4.71 -1.53
CA ILE A 357 -13.05 4.38 -2.87
C ILE A 357 -12.48 3.02 -3.29
N ALA A 358 -13.33 2.00 -3.47
CA ALA A 358 -12.96 0.73 -4.11
C ALA A 358 -13.53 0.68 -5.55
N ASN A 359 -12.67 0.39 -6.53
CA ASN A 359 -13.05 0.20 -7.94
C ASN A 359 -13.08 -1.30 -8.24
N LEU A 360 -14.26 -1.88 -8.42
CA LEU A 360 -14.39 -3.29 -8.81
C LEU A 360 -14.54 -3.41 -10.34
N ARG A 361 -13.74 -4.28 -10.96
CA ARG A 361 -13.82 -4.63 -12.38
C ARG A 361 -14.49 -5.99 -12.55
N GLU A 362 -15.54 -6.06 -13.36
CA GLU A 362 -16.01 -7.33 -13.92
C GLU A 362 -15.60 -7.48 -15.40
N GLN A 363 -15.44 -8.74 -15.81
CA GLN A 363 -15.02 -9.23 -17.12
C GLN A 363 -15.96 -8.80 -18.26
N GLY A 364 -15.88 -7.54 -18.69
CA GLY A 364 -16.20 -7.20 -20.08
C GLY A 364 -17.22 -6.09 -20.36
N LYS A 365 -17.69 -5.30 -19.39
CA LYS A 365 -18.28 -3.95 -19.63
C LYS A 365 -18.65 -3.26 -18.31
N GLN A 366 -18.24 -1.98 -18.20
CA GLN A 366 -18.59 -0.95 -17.20
C GLN A 366 -18.00 -1.09 -15.78
N TRP A 367 -17.69 0.07 -15.19
CA TRP A 367 -17.15 0.26 -13.84
C TRP A 367 -18.30 0.28 -12.83
N ALA A 368 -18.17 -0.44 -11.72
CA ALA A 368 -19.04 -0.30 -10.56
C ALA A 368 -18.28 0.46 -9.45
N ARG A 369 -18.81 1.62 -9.04
CA ARG A 369 -18.37 2.33 -7.84
C ARG A 369 -19.35 1.96 -6.73
N ALA A 370 -18.89 1.22 -5.72
CA ALA A 370 -19.63 1.02 -4.49
C ALA A 370 -19.15 2.07 -3.49
N THR A 371 -19.98 3.07 -3.18
CA THR A 371 -19.82 3.88 -1.98
C THR A 371 -20.38 3.10 -0.79
N GLY A 372 -19.69 3.12 0.35
CA GLY A 372 -19.98 2.32 1.55
C GLY A 372 -21.34 2.55 2.24
N GLN A 373 -22.28 3.26 1.63
CA GLN A 373 -23.57 3.62 2.25
C GLN A 373 -24.63 2.50 2.20
N VAL A 374 -24.62 1.66 1.17
CA VAL A 374 -25.56 0.51 1.07
C VAL A 374 -25.37 -0.46 2.24
N TYR A 375 -24.12 -0.62 2.69
CA TYR A 375 -23.76 -1.55 3.75
C TYR A 375 -24.20 -1.05 5.15
N LEU A 376 -24.11 0.26 5.41
CA LEU A 376 -24.47 0.87 6.69
C LEU A 376 -25.98 0.89 6.97
N ARG A 377 -26.82 1.18 5.95
CA ARG A 377 -28.29 1.26 6.13
C ARG A 377 -28.90 -0.11 6.42
N PHE A 378 -28.44 -1.15 5.72
CA PHE A 378 -28.89 -2.52 5.93
C PHE A 378 -28.57 -3.02 7.35
N GLN A 379 -27.36 -2.72 7.85
CA GLN A 379 -26.93 -3.08 9.19
C GLN A 379 -27.70 -2.33 10.30
N GLN A 380 -28.00 -1.05 10.09
CA GLN A 380 -28.82 -0.25 11.02
C GLN A 380 -30.28 -0.75 11.09
N GLU A 381 -30.87 -1.14 9.95
CA GLU A 381 -32.26 -1.62 9.92
C GLU A 381 -32.44 -3.02 10.51
N HIS A 382 -31.40 -3.87 10.48
CA HIS A 382 -31.52 -5.29 10.84
C HIS A 382 -30.78 -5.69 12.12
N GLY A 383 -30.05 -4.78 12.77
CA GLY A 383 -29.60 -4.94 14.16
C GLY A 383 -28.59 -6.08 14.43
N TYR A 384 -27.72 -6.40 13.47
CA TYR A 384 -26.75 -7.49 13.61
C TYR A 384 -25.36 -7.00 14.04
N TRP A 385 -24.93 -7.43 15.23
CA TRP A 385 -23.55 -7.37 15.70
C TRP A 385 -23.15 -8.77 16.19
N THR A 386 -22.38 -9.54 15.43
CA THR A 386 -21.45 -10.58 15.97
C THR A 386 -20.52 -11.16 14.89
N SER A 387 -19.33 -11.53 15.36
CA SER A 387 -18.22 -12.28 14.76
C SER A 387 -18.53 -13.33 13.67
N SER A 388 -17.71 -13.28 12.61
CA SER A 388 -17.41 -14.32 11.63
C SER A 388 -18.59 -14.90 10.83
N HIS A 389 -18.83 -14.38 9.62
CA HIS A 389 -19.69 -15.04 8.63
C HIS A 389 -18.92 -15.46 7.36
N LYS A 390 -19.34 -16.60 6.80
CA LYS A 390 -18.89 -17.15 5.51
C LYS A 390 -19.63 -16.46 4.37
N CYS A 391 -19.06 -15.47 3.72
CA CYS A 391 -19.68 -14.86 2.53
C CYS A 391 -18.94 -15.31 1.26
N GLY A 392 -19.67 -16.01 0.39
CA GLY A 392 -19.29 -16.21 -1.01
C GLY A 392 -19.51 -14.93 -1.84
N ALA A 393 -19.50 -15.05 -3.17
CA ALA A 393 -19.68 -13.94 -4.10
C ALA A 393 -20.86 -13.02 -3.70
N VAL A 394 -20.61 -11.71 -3.68
CA VAL A 394 -21.63 -10.70 -3.41
C VAL A 394 -22.58 -10.65 -4.59
N ASP A 395 -23.85 -10.92 -4.35
CA ASP A 395 -24.90 -10.73 -5.34
C ASP A 395 -25.09 -9.22 -5.60
N LEU A 396 -24.65 -8.75 -6.77
CA LEU A 396 -24.84 -7.37 -7.22
C LEU A 396 -26.25 -7.14 -7.83
N THR A 397 -27.14 -8.14 -7.77
CA THR A 397 -28.52 -7.99 -8.21
C THR A 397 -29.22 -6.94 -7.33
N GLY A 398 -29.36 -5.73 -7.87
CA GLY A 398 -29.92 -4.56 -7.17
C GLY A 398 -28.91 -3.45 -6.89
N ALA A 399 -27.63 -3.64 -7.18
CA ALA A 399 -26.64 -2.56 -7.12
C ALA A 399 -26.99 -1.46 -8.12
N THR A 400 -27.11 -0.22 -7.62
CA THR A 400 -27.33 0.95 -8.49
C THR A 400 -25.98 1.50 -8.90
N LEU A 401 -25.69 1.49 -10.20
CA LEU A 401 -24.51 2.16 -10.74
C LEU A 401 -24.68 3.67 -10.57
N LEU A 402 -23.84 4.27 -9.74
CA LEU A 402 -23.81 5.72 -9.63
C LEU A 402 -23.19 6.31 -10.92
N PRO A 403 -23.78 7.39 -11.46
CA PRO A 403 -23.22 8.06 -12.63
C PRO A 403 -21.81 8.58 -12.33
N ILE A 404 -20.95 8.57 -13.36
CA ILE A 404 -19.57 9.05 -13.27
C ILE A 404 -19.57 10.53 -12.86
N PRO A 405 -18.81 10.93 -11.82
CA PRO A 405 -18.71 12.33 -11.45
C PRO A 405 -18.17 13.19 -12.59
N GLN A 406 -18.82 14.31 -12.86
CA GLN A 406 -18.37 15.25 -13.88
C GLN A 406 -17.88 16.53 -13.21
N HIS A 407 -16.65 16.93 -13.52
CA HIS A 407 -16.04 18.13 -12.93
C HIS A 407 -16.19 19.35 -13.84
N LEU A 408 -16.76 20.42 -13.28
CA LEU A 408 -16.83 21.73 -13.89
C LEU A 408 -15.84 22.65 -13.18
N LEU A 409 -14.73 22.98 -13.85
CA LEU A 409 -13.74 23.91 -13.31
C LEU A 409 -14.36 25.30 -13.14
N LEU A 410 -14.20 25.89 -11.96
CA LEU A 410 -14.90 27.12 -11.63
C LEU A 410 -14.45 28.30 -12.49
N GLU A 411 -13.19 28.34 -12.94
CA GLU A 411 -12.72 29.40 -13.84
C GLU A 411 -13.31 29.36 -15.25
N LYS A 412 -14.07 28.31 -15.59
CA LYS A 412 -14.85 28.24 -16.84
C LYS A 412 -16.25 28.83 -16.69
N LEU A 413 -16.68 29.17 -15.47
CA LEU A 413 -17.96 29.84 -15.21
C LEU A 413 -17.75 31.35 -15.18
N THR A 414 -18.78 32.08 -15.62
CA THR A 414 -18.81 33.54 -15.50
C THR A 414 -19.43 33.91 -14.15
N PRO A 415 -18.72 34.64 -13.28
CA PRO A 415 -19.31 35.12 -12.03
C PRO A 415 -20.46 36.10 -12.33
N THR A 416 -21.54 35.99 -11.57
CA THR A 416 -22.70 36.91 -11.67
C THR A 416 -22.40 38.26 -11.03
N SER A 417 -21.52 38.29 -10.02
CA SER A 417 -20.98 39.50 -9.40
C SER A 417 -19.69 39.20 -8.66
N GLY A 418 -18.99 40.26 -8.24
CA GLY A 418 -17.80 40.14 -7.39
C GLY A 418 -16.48 40.48 -8.07
N SER A 419 -15.39 40.28 -7.32
CA SER A 419 -14.01 40.54 -7.73
C SER A 419 -13.13 39.31 -7.48
N GLY A 420 -12.33 38.96 -8.49
CA GLY A 420 -11.35 37.89 -8.44
C GLY A 420 -10.76 37.66 -9.83
N ILE A 421 -9.68 36.90 -9.89
CA ILE A 421 -8.94 36.67 -11.15
C ILE A 421 -8.84 35.16 -11.39
N ALA A 422 -9.37 34.72 -12.52
CA ALA A 422 -9.29 33.32 -12.96
C ALA A 422 -7.84 32.92 -13.27
N ARG A 423 -7.41 31.75 -12.77
CA ARG A 423 -6.08 31.13 -13.02
C ARG A 423 -4.86 31.95 -12.60
N GLN A 424 -5.07 33.00 -11.82
CA GLN A 424 -4.02 33.87 -11.32
C GLN A 424 -4.33 34.26 -9.87
N ASN A 425 -3.33 34.67 -9.11
CA ASN A 425 -3.55 35.21 -7.76
C ASN A 425 -4.20 36.61 -7.82
N GLY A 426 -4.52 37.18 -6.66
CA GLY A 426 -5.11 38.52 -6.54
C GLY A 426 -4.27 39.67 -7.16
N ASN A 427 -2.99 39.44 -7.47
CA ASN A 427 -2.10 40.41 -8.12
C ASN A 427 -1.88 40.16 -9.62
N LYS A 428 -2.62 39.24 -10.24
CA LYS A 428 -2.48 38.84 -11.66
C LYS A 428 -1.16 38.10 -11.95
N GLU A 429 -0.60 37.43 -10.95
CA GLU A 429 0.57 36.57 -11.09
C GLU A 429 0.15 35.10 -11.07
N ALA A 430 1.10 34.17 -11.23
CA ALA A 430 0.80 32.74 -11.10
C ALA A 430 0.30 32.43 -9.69
N MET A 431 -0.76 31.64 -9.59
CA MET A 431 -1.33 31.18 -8.32
C MET A 431 -0.41 30.12 -7.71
N ASN A 432 0.17 30.42 -6.55
CA ASN A 432 1.07 29.51 -5.86
C ASN A 432 0.62 29.35 -4.42
N ILE A 433 0.24 28.12 -4.09
CA ILE A 433 -0.17 27.74 -2.74
C ILE A 433 0.84 26.71 -2.25
N PHE A 434 1.54 26.99 -1.15
CA PHE A 434 2.46 26.03 -0.53
C PHE A 434 3.57 25.56 -1.50
N HIS A 435 4.17 26.50 -2.21
CA HIS A 435 5.17 26.28 -3.26
C HIS A 435 4.69 25.41 -4.43
N LYS A 436 3.38 25.10 -4.49
CA LYS A 436 2.76 24.39 -5.59
C LYS A 436 2.01 25.38 -6.47
N LYS A 437 2.39 25.41 -7.74
CA LYS A 437 1.68 26.16 -8.76
C LYS A 437 0.34 25.50 -9.09
N TYR A 438 -0.73 26.29 -9.13
CA TYR A 438 -2.05 25.86 -9.57
C TYR A 438 -2.39 26.53 -10.90
N ASP A 439 -2.62 25.74 -11.96
CA ASP A 439 -3.01 26.25 -13.28
C ASP A 439 -4.54 26.51 -13.39
N HIS A 440 -5.29 26.20 -12.33
CA HIS A 440 -6.75 26.29 -12.23
C HIS A 440 -7.19 26.84 -10.88
N GLY A 441 -8.31 27.56 -10.83
CA GLY A 441 -8.82 28.22 -9.63
C GLY A 441 -9.02 29.73 -9.78
N TRP A 442 -9.16 30.40 -8.64
CA TRP A 442 -9.40 31.85 -8.55
C TRP A 442 -8.55 32.49 -7.46
N GLY A 443 -7.84 33.56 -7.80
CA GLY A 443 -7.17 34.43 -6.84
C GLY A 443 -8.03 35.62 -6.45
N MET A 444 -8.06 35.92 -5.16
CA MET A 444 -8.88 36.95 -4.54
C MET A 444 -8.05 37.76 -3.53
N LYS A 445 -8.56 38.91 -3.11
CA LYS A 445 -8.04 39.68 -1.98
C LYS A 445 -9.00 39.61 -0.80
N ALA A 446 -8.49 39.74 0.42
CA ALA A 446 -9.33 39.89 1.59
C ALA A 446 -10.29 41.08 1.43
N GLY A 447 -11.58 40.81 1.64
CA GLY A 447 -12.69 41.70 1.35
C GLY A 447 -13.42 41.39 0.04
N ASP A 448 -12.80 40.62 -0.87
CA ASP A 448 -13.45 40.19 -2.11
C ASP A 448 -14.52 39.12 -1.85
N GLN A 449 -15.55 39.17 -2.69
CA GLN A 449 -16.57 38.13 -2.82
C GLN A 449 -16.71 37.82 -4.31
N LEU A 450 -16.84 36.54 -4.66
CA LEU A 450 -17.21 36.08 -6.01
C LEU A 450 -18.53 35.31 -5.92
N VAL A 451 -19.51 35.66 -6.74
CA VAL A 451 -20.82 34.99 -6.78
C VAL A 451 -21.01 34.29 -8.12
N PHE A 452 -21.50 33.06 -8.09
CA PHE A 452 -21.79 32.26 -9.28
C PHE A 452 -23.19 31.69 -9.19
N ARG A 453 -23.85 31.59 -10.35
CA ARG A 453 -25.05 30.75 -10.49
C ARG A 453 -24.61 29.28 -10.53
N ILE A 454 -25.28 28.43 -9.75
CA ILE A 454 -24.99 26.99 -9.72
C ILE A 454 -25.59 26.35 -10.99
N PRO A 455 -24.79 25.67 -11.83
CA PRO A 455 -25.32 24.90 -12.95
C PRO A 455 -26.22 23.76 -12.50
N GLU A 456 -27.22 23.41 -13.32
CA GLU A 456 -28.14 22.32 -13.03
C GLU A 456 -27.40 20.98 -12.84
N GLY A 457 -27.85 20.19 -11.86
CA GLY A 457 -27.29 18.86 -11.56
C GLY A 457 -26.01 18.85 -10.70
N VAL A 458 -25.39 20.01 -10.47
CA VAL A 458 -24.23 20.10 -9.57
C VAL A 458 -24.67 19.85 -8.13
N ASN A 459 -23.93 19.01 -7.41
CA ASN A 459 -24.23 18.67 -6.02
C ASN A 459 -23.07 18.94 -5.03
N SER A 460 -21.85 19.25 -5.52
CA SER A 460 -20.76 19.64 -4.63
C SER A 460 -19.80 20.69 -5.20
N PHE A 461 -19.05 21.34 -4.30
CA PHE A 461 -17.93 22.23 -4.58
C PHE A 461 -16.68 21.74 -3.82
N LYS A 462 -15.51 21.74 -4.47
CA LYS A 462 -14.21 21.37 -3.90
C LYS A 462 -13.12 22.39 -4.28
N ALA A 463 -12.28 22.80 -3.34
CA ALA A 463 -11.11 23.66 -3.57
C ALA A 463 -10.06 23.52 -2.46
N ASN A 464 -8.77 23.71 -2.77
CA ASN A 464 -7.76 23.98 -1.74
C ASN A 464 -7.66 25.49 -1.52
N VAL A 465 -7.80 25.94 -0.28
CA VAL A 465 -7.68 27.36 0.06
C VAL A 465 -6.41 27.64 0.85
N ALA A 466 -5.78 28.78 0.56
CA ALA A 466 -4.59 29.25 1.28
C ALA A 466 -4.31 30.73 0.99
N VAL A 467 -3.49 31.35 1.84
CA VAL A 467 -2.82 32.61 1.52
C VAL A 467 -1.80 32.35 0.41
N ASP A 468 -1.82 33.14 -0.67
CA ASP A 468 -0.90 32.96 -1.81
C ASP A 468 0.56 33.20 -1.39
N ASP A 469 1.49 32.48 -2.01
CA ASP A 469 2.91 32.57 -1.69
C ASP A 469 3.51 33.96 -2.02
N ALA A 470 2.88 34.74 -2.90
CA ALA A 470 3.28 36.11 -3.21
C ALA A 470 2.79 37.15 -2.18
N GLU A 471 2.04 36.75 -1.14
CA GLU A 471 1.67 37.64 -0.05
C GLU A 471 2.94 38.21 0.61
N PRO A 472 3.16 39.54 0.55
CA PRO A 472 4.42 40.14 0.99
C PRO A 472 4.53 40.23 2.51
N ALA A 473 3.40 40.29 3.23
CA ALA A 473 3.40 40.35 4.68
C ALA A 473 3.54 38.94 5.28
N GLU A 474 4.61 38.69 6.04
CA GLU A 474 4.79 37.44 6.80
C GLU A 474 3.65 37.18 7.80
N GLY A 475 2.93 38.23 8.20
CA GLY A 475 1.75 38.17 9.07
C GLY A 475 0.41 38.14 8.33
N GLY A 476 0.39 38.01 7.00
CA GLY A 476 -0.84 37.92 6.22
C GLY A 476 -1.67 36.70 6.68
N THR A 477 -2.86 36.97 7.19
CA THR A 477 -3.83 35.93 7.55
C THR A 477 -5.11 36.11 6.78
N ALA A 478 -5.66 35.00 6.31
CA ALA A 478 -6.93 34.97 5.60
C ALA A 478 -7.84 33.88 6.15
N ARG A 479 -9.15 34.11 6.05
CA ARG A 479 -10.19 33.12 6.34
C ARG A 479 -11.10 33.03 5.14
N PHE A 480 -11.36 31.81 4.71
CA PHE A 480 -12.11 31.52 3.50
C PHE A 480 -13.52 31.10 3.86
N GLY A 481 -14.51 31.51 3.07
CA GLY A 481 -15.91 31.17 3.28
C GLY A 481 -16.61 30.75 1.99
N VAL A 482 -17.53 29.80 2.10
CA VAL A 482 -18.49 29.45 1.05
C VAL A 482 -19.89 29.76 1.56
N LYS A 483 -20.66 30.50 0.75
CA LYS A 483 -22.08 30.77 1.02
C LYS A 483 -22.95 30.14 -0.05
N LEU A 484 -24.13 29.66 0.33
CA LEU A 484 -25.20 29.22 -0.58
C LEU A 484 -26.42 30.12 -0.36
N ASP A 485 -26.91 30.74 -1.44
CA ASP A 485 -28.03 31.69 -1.41
C ASP A 485 -27.88 32.74 -0.28
N GLY A 486 -26.65 33.24 -0.10
CA GLY A 486 -26.29 34.23 0.92
C GLY A 486 -26.02 33.70 2.33
N ARG A 487 -26.24 32.41 2.60
CA ARG A 487 -26.00 31.78 3.92
C ARG A 487 -24.62 31.13 3.99
N ASP A 488 -23.85 31.40 5.03
CA ASP A 488 -22.57 30.70 5.28
C ASP A 488 -22.82 29.21 5.51
N VAL A 489 -22.18 28.35 4.71
CA VAL A 489 -22.26 26.89 4.85
C VAL A 489 -20.92 26.23 5.16
N TRP A 490 -19.83 26.93 4.90
CA TRP A 490 -18.48 26.48 5.23
C TRP A 490 -17.57 27.68 5.47
N ARG A 491 -16.66 27.55 6.43
CA ARG A 491 -15.64 28.55 6.71
C ARG A 491 -14.35 27.87 7.20
N SER A 492 -13.21 28.26 6.65
CA SER A 492 -11.91 27.76 7.12
C SER A 492 -11.59 28.27 8.53
N ARG A 493 -10.52 27.74 9.13
CA ARG A 493 -9.81 28.45 10.20
C ARG A 493 -9.09 29.68 9.62
N TRP A 494 -8.54 30.54 10.48
CA TRP A 494 -7.58 31.55 10.02
C TRP A 494 -6.33 30.84 9.52
N LEU A 495 -5.96 31.06 8.26
CA LEU A 495 -4.79 30.48 7.62
C LEU A 495 -3.71 31.54 7.50
N LYS A 496 -2.49 31.17 7.88
CA LYS A 496 -1.27 31.93 7.62
C LYS A 496 -0.69 31.53 6.27
N LYS A 497 0.34 32.25 5.83
CA LYS A 497 1.19 31.84 4.72
C LYS A 497 1.72 30.41 4.94
N TYR A 498 1.69 29.61 3.89
CA TYR A 498 2.04 28.17 3.91
C TYR A 498 1.11 27.27 4.75
N GLU A 499 -0.05 27.76 5.16
CA GLU A 499 -1.13 26.90 5.64
C GLU A 499 -2.20 26.76 4.55
N SER A 500 -2.80 25.57 4.45
CA SER A 500 -3.91 25.32 3.55
C SER A 500 -5.03 24.55 4.24
N GLN A 501 -6.22 24.61 3.66
CA GLN A 501 -7.35 23.79 4.06
C GLN A 501 -8.17 23.39 2.84
N MET A 502 -8.72 22.17 2.82
CA MET A 502 -9.66 21.75 1.79
C MET A 502 -11.06 22.29 2.11
N ALA A 503 -11.66 23.01 1.16
CA ALA A 503 -13.09 23.30 1.14
C ALA A 503 -13.80 22.18 0.38
N HIS A 504 -14.76 21.50 1.02
CA HIS A 504 -15.65 20.52 0.37
C HIS A 504 -17.07 20.72 0.88
N VAL A 505 -17.94 21.22 0.01
CA VAL A 505 -19.28 21.70 0.38
C VAL A 505 -20.32 21.01 -0.49
N ALA A 506 -21.39 20.50 0.12
CA ALA A 506 -22.58 20.06 -0.60
C ALA A 506 -23.42 21.28 -1.02
N ILE A 507 -23.88 21.34 -2.27
CA ILE A 507 -24.55 22.54 -2.81
C ILE A 507 -25.94 22.27 -3.42
N ARG A 508 -26.56 21.13 -3.08
CA ARG A 508 -27.86 20.73 -3.64
C ARG A 508 -28.95 21.77 -3.34
N GLY A 509 -29.78 22.04 -4.34
CA GLY A 509 -30.96 22.91 -4.21
C GLY A 509 -30.67 24.41 -4.14
N ALA A 510 -29.41 24.83 -4.03
CA ALA A 510 -29.04 26.23 -4.03
C ALA A 510 -29.04 26.81 -5.46
N GLY A 511 -29.45 28.06 -5.60
CA GLY A 511 -29.43 28.77 -6.89
C GLY A 511 -28.10 29.46 -7.16
N GLU A 512 -27.47 29.96 -6.09
CA GLU A 512 -26.21 30.69 -6.13
C GLU A 512 -25.25 30.18 -5.06
N PHE A 513 -23.95 30.22 -5.37
CA PHE A 513 -22.93 30.11 -4.34
C PHE A 513 -21.93 31.26 -4.45
N SER A 514 -21.34 31.64 -3.32
CA SER A 514 -20.30 32.65 -3.29
C SER A 514 -19.08 32.23 -2.51
N LEU A 515 -17.91 32.58 -3.05
CA LEU A 515 -16.61 32.47 -2.39
C LEU A 515 -16.29 33.81 -1.72
N VAL A 516 -15.73 33.77 -0.52
CA VAL A 516 -15.37 34.95 0.27
C VAL A 516 -13.97 34.76 0.85
N VAL A 517 -13.17 35.82 0.83
CA VAL A 517 -11.89 35.89 1.58
C VAL A 517 -11.99 37.02 2.60
N GLU A 518 -11.84 36.69 3.89
CA GLU A 518 -11.78 37.62 5.01
C GLU A 518 -10.32 37.76 5.47
N GLY A 519 -9.90 38.95 5.91
CA GLY A 519 -8.52 39.19 6.34
C GLY A 519 -8.17 40.67 6.38
N SER A 520 -6.88 40.96 6.59
CA SER A 520 -6.37 42.34 6.49
C SER A 520 -6.55 42.87 5.06
N PRO A 521 -6.94 44.14 4.87
CA PRO A 521 -7.17 44.68 3.53
C PRO A 521 -5.99 44.44 2.59
N GLY A 522 -6.26 43.76 1.47
CA GLY A 522 -5.27 43.47 0.44
C GLY A 522 -4.56 42.12 0.53
N THR A 523 -4.73 41.35 1.62
CA THR A 523 -4.15 40.00 1.75
C THR A 523 -4.61 39.10 0.60
N LEU A 524 -3.67 38.44 -0.07
CA LEU A 524 -3.94 37.54 -1.20
C LEU A 524 -4.45 36.18 -0.69
N GLY A 525 -5.61 35.75 -1.17
CA GLY A 525 -6.19 34.46 -0.86
C GLY A 525 -6.63 33.72 -2.12
N ASP A 526 -6.19 32.47 -2.24
CA ASP A 526 -6.40 31.68 -3.45
C ASP A 526 -7.31 30.47 -3.20
N TRP A 527 -8.12 30.17 -4.21
CA TRP A 527 -8.97 29.00 -4.31
C TRP A 527 -8.41 28.04 -5.38
N GLY A 528 -7.33 27.34 -5.04
CA GLY A 528 -6.60 26.45 -5.93
C GLY A 528 -7.40 25.19 -6.33
N GLY A 529 -7.51 24.94 -7.63
CA GLY A 529 -8.22 23.78 -8.17
C GLY A 529 -9.74 23.80 -7.91
N ALA A 530 -10.31 24.99 -7.71
CA ALA A 530 -11.73 25.20 -7.44
C ALA A 530 -12.61 24.60 -8.55
N ARG A 531 -13.49 23.68 -8.17
CA ARG A 531 -14.37 22.97 -9.10
C ARG A 531 -15.71 22.63 -8.46
N LEU A 532 -16.71 22.57 -9.32
CA LEU A 532 -18.02 22.01 -9.04
C LEU A 532 -18.07 20.57 -9.56
N THR A 533 -18.84 19.71 -8.91
CA THR A 533 -19.02 18.33 -9.35
C THR A 533 -20.50 18.00 -9.49
N ILE A 534 -20.84 17.39 -10.63
CA ILE A 534 -22.13 16.74 -10.87
C ILE A 534 -21.96 15.28 -10.43
N HIS A 535 -22.93 14.75 -9.69
CA HIS A 535 -22.92 13.38 -9.19
C HIS A 535 -21.73 13.03 -8.27
N ASP A 536 -21.30 13.96 -7.42
CA ASP A 536 -20.34 13.65 -6.34
C ASP A 536 -21.00 12.69 -5.35
N PRO A 537 -20.49 11.46 -5.16
CA PRO A 537 -21.13 10.47 -4.30
C PRO A 537 -20.80 10.69 -2.82
N ASP A 538 -19.75 11.44 -2.51
CA ASP A 538 -19.27 11.71 -1.14
C ASP A 538 -20.20 12.68 -0.35
N LYS A 539 -21.32 13.08 -0.94
CA LYS A 539 -22.32 13.98 -0.35
C LYS A 539 -23.71 13.44 -0.65
N GLU A 540 -24.02 12.27 -0.08
CA GLU A 540 -25.39 11.73 -0.08
C GLU A 540 -26.36 12.61 0.71
N ASP A 541 -27.64 12.38 0.41
CA ASP A 541 -28.83 13.04 0.94
C ASP A 541 -29.01 12.75 2.43
N ASN A 542 -28.41 13.56 3.31
CA ASN A 542 -28.85 13.62 4.70
C ASN A 542 -30.17 14.42 4.77
N GLU A 543 -31.28 13.79 4.34
CA GLU A 543 -32.64 14.10 4.80
C GLU A 543 -33.16 13.00 5.72
#